data_AF-A0A1N7EP70-F1
#
_entry.id   AF-A0A1N7EP70-F1
#
_cell.length_a   1.000
_cell.length_b   1.000
_cell.length_c   1.000
_cell.angle_alpha   90.00
_cell.angle_beta   90.00
_cell.angle_gamma   90.00
#
_symmetry.space_group_name_H-M   'P 1'
#
loop_
_entity.id
_entity.type
_entity.pdbx_description
1 polymer ?
#
loop_
_entity_poly.entity_id
_entity_poly.type
_entity_poly.pdbx_seq_one_letter_code
_entity_poly.pdbx_strand_id
1 'polypeptide(L)'
;MNGYRLLAATLAIVMIVSALAPLGAAAADEATDDDLSVHVDDEQYVVTVESNESVVANATVDVTTTDDNDSYDGTGEHTTDDDGLVELPEPDSDVDIGLEVTADDATTETEATLEGADDDEEAPSIEVDQDGENVTATVSADGDGVADTNVTVDTVDDNDSYADVGTHTTDENGTVALEAPDGNESVELALETTVDDESVEETATLESVDEDAEADNFGSLVSSFAQDDDSDGPPGLSIASFAVENNPGNAPDHAGPPDHAGPSGDDDDDGQGPPDHAGPADDEDEEDGDDESDDDAEDDEDDDDSGGPPDHAGP
;
A
#
# COMPACT_ATOMS: atom_id res chain seq x y z
N MET A 1 16.82 -1.76 43.02
CA MET A 1 17.28 -3.07 43.56
C MET A 1 17.33 -3.97 42.34
N ASN A 2 18.45 -3.92 41.62
CA ASN A 2 18.50 -4.47 40.27
C ASN A 2 18.98 -5.91 40.39
N GLY A 3 18.14 -6.83 39.94
CA GLY A 3 18.39 -8.26 40.02
C GLY A 3 19.42 -8.66 38.98
N TYR A 4 20.57 -9.12 39.43
CA TYR A 4 21.54 -9.80 38.59
C TYR A 4 20.92 -11.10 38.05
N ARG A 5 20.59 -11.11 36.76
CA ARG A 5 20.21 -12.33 36.05
C ARG A 5 21.47 -13.15 35.83
N LEU A 6 21.51 -14.29 36.52
CA LEU A 6 22.59 -15.26 36.47
C LEU A 6 22.41 -16.10 35.20
N LEU A 7 22.98 -15.65 34.08
CA LEU A 7 23.06 -16.44 32.85
C LEU A 7 24.25 -17.40 32.97
N ALA A 8 23.94 -18.69 33.03
CA ALA A 8 24.91 -19.76 32.98
C ALA A 8 25.41 -19.90 31.54
N ALA A 9 26.59 -19.37 31.25
CA ALA A 9 27.28 -19.53 29.98
C ALA A 9 27.75 -20.99 29.83
N THR A 10 27.05 -21.76 29.00
CA THR A 10 27.56 -23.01 28.45
C THR A 10 28.37 -22.68 27.21
N LEU A 11 29.69 -22.53 27.39
CA LEU A 11 30.67 -22.32 26.33
C LEU A 11 30.69 -23.56 25.41
N ALA A 12 30.07 -23.44 24.24
CA ALA A 12 30.17 -24.42 23.17
C ALA A 12 31.09 -23.82 22.10
N ILE A 13 32.36 -24.22 22.12
CA ILE A 13 33.37 -23.82 21.14
C ILE A 13 32.93 -24.36 19.77
N VAL A 14 32.35 -23.51 18.94
CA VAL A 14 32.04 -23.82 17.53
C VAL A 14 33.25 -23.36 16.72
N MET A 15 34.14 -24.30 16.38
CA MET A 15 35.23 -24.03 15.43
C MET A 15 34.66 -23.80 14.02
N ILE A 16 34.47 -22.55 13.63
CA ILE A 16 34.27 -22.17 12.22
C ILE A 16 35.65 -21.87 11.63
N VAL A 17 36.14 -22.79 10.80
CA VAL A 17 37.37 -22.62 10.03
C VAL A 17 37.11 -21.65 8.88
N SER A 18 37.24 -20.35 9.13
CA SER A 18 37.28 -19.34 8.07
C SER A 18 38.71 -19.17 7.59
N ALA A 19 39.04 -19.86 6.49
CA ALA A 19 40.33 -19.75 5.82
C ALA A 19 40.40 -18.43 5.04
N LEU A 20 40.96 -17.39 5.64
CA LEU A 20 41.37 -16.18 4.93
C LEU A 20 42.85 -16.31 4.52
N ALA A 21 43.09 -16.38 3.21
CA ALA A 21 44.43 -16.52 2.64
C ALA A 21 45.11 -15.14 2.51
N PRO A 22 46.39 -14.97 2.92
CA PRO A 22 47.10 -13.71 2.71
C PRO A 22 47.58 -13.60 1.27
N LEU A 23 47.25 -12.48 0.62
CA LEU A 23 47.86 -12.05 -0.65
C LEU A 23 48.79 -10.87 -0.38
N GLY A 24 50.08 -11.12 -0.14
CA GLY A 24 51.07 -10.03 -0.08
C GLY A 24 52.50 -10.38 0.34
N ALA A 25 53.37 -10.60 -0.64
CA ALA A 25 54.82 -10.32 -0.63
C ALA A 25 55.78 -10.98 0.41
N ALA A 26 56.30 -12.15 0.03
CA ALA A 26 57.71 -12.61 0.11
C ALA A 26 58.68 -12.01 1.16
N ALA A 27 58.98 -12.81 2.18
CA ALA A 27 60.36 -13.14 2.58
C ALA A 27 60.36 -14.61 3.06
N ALA A 28 61.37 -15.38 2.63
CA ALA A 28 61.59 -16.72 3.15
C ALA A 28 62.11 -16.59 4.58
N ASP A 29 61.28 -16.90 5.56
CA ASP A 29 61.74 -17.34 6.88
C ASP A 29 61.22 -18.75 7.09
N GLU A 30 62.11 -19.62 7.56
CA GLU A 30 61.84 -21.03 7.79
C GLU A 30 60.74 -21.11 8.86
N ALA A 31 59.67 -21.85 8.56
CA ALA A 31 58.58 -22.12 9.51
C ALA A 31 59.17 -22.58 10.85
N THR A 32 59.25 -21.64 11.79
CA THR A 32 59.26 -21.88 13.21
C THR A 32 57.80 -22.08 13.58
N ASP A 33 57.50 -23.19 14.26
CA ASP A 33 56.20 -23.49 14.87
C ASP A 33 55.93 -22.47 15.99
N ASP A 34 55.85 -21.18 15.70
CA ASP A 34 55.63 -20.06 16.63
C ASP A 34 54.73 -18.99 15.97
N ASP A 35 53.81 -19.40 15.10
CA ASP A 35 52.86 -18.49 14.46
C ASP A 35 51.76 -18.11 15.45
N LEU A 36 51.50 -16.81 15.60
CA LEU A 36 50.41 -16.29 16.43
C LEU A 36 49.10 -16.36 15.64
N SER A 37 48.08 -16.97 16.25
CA SER A 37 46.72 -16.97 15.74
C SER A 37 45.84 -16.06 16.59
N VAL A 38 45.14 -15.14 15.93
CA VAL A 38 44.21 -14.19 16.57
C VAL A 38 42.81 -14.53 16.10
N HIS A 39 41.87 -14.59 17.03
CA HIS A 39 40.45 -14.76 16.75
C HIS A 39 39.67 -13.62 17.40
N VAL A 40 38.76 -13.02 16.65
CA VAL A 40 37.86 -11.98 17.12
C VAL A 40 36.46 -12.56 17.09
N ASP A 41 35.78 -12.49 18.23
CA ASP A 41 34.36 -12.77 18.37
C ASP A 41 33.64 -11.41 18.38
N ASP A 42 33.00 -11.08 17.25
CA ASP A 42 32.32 -9.80 17.04
C ASP A 42 31.04 -9.65 17.87
N GLU A 43 30.32 -10.75 18.15
CA GLU A 43 29.11 -10.74 19.00
C GLU A 43 29.42 -10.61 20.50
N GLN A 44 30.56 -11.16 20.94
CA GLN A 44 30.98 -11.10 22.34
C GLN A 44 31.99 -9.99 22.63
N TYR A 45 32.50 -9.32 21.59
CA TYR A 45 33.58 -8.32 21.66
C TYR A 45 34.83 -8.87 22.37
N VAL A 46 35.20 -10.13 22.09
CA VAL A 46 36.36 -10.79 22.71
C VAL A 46 37.42 -11.13 21.66
N VAL A 47 38.65 -10.74 21.94
CA VAL A 47 39.83 -11.14 21.16
C VAL A 47 40.55 -12.28 21.90
N THR A 48 40.79 -13.37 21.21
CA THR A 48 41.57 -14.52 21.70
C THR A 48 42.89 -14.61 20.96
N VAL A 49 43.99 -14.75 21.72
CA VAL A 49 45.33 -14.92 21.16
C VAL A 49 45.89 -16.28 21.55
N GLU A 50 46.28 -17.05 20.53
CA GLU A 50 46.88 -18.38 20.70
C GLU A 50 48.20 -18.48 19.94
N SER A 51 49.07 -19.36 20.42
CA SER A 51 50.27 -19.81 19.73
C SER A 51 50.37 -21.32 19.90
N ASN A 52 50.53 -22.05 18.78
CA ASN A 52 50.58 -23.52 18.79
C ASN A 52 49.41 -24.17 19.55
N GLU A 53 48.18 -23.71 19.29
CA GLU A 53 46.96 -24.25 19.91
C GLU A 53 46.94 -24.08 21.45
N SER A 54 47.71 -23.14 21.99
CA SER A 54 47.75 -22.77 23.41
C SER A 54 47.53 -21.27 23.58
N VAL A 55 46.71 -20.90 24.55
CA VAL A 55 46.43 -19.49 24.87
C VAL A 55 47.69 -18.74 25.30
N VAL A 56 47.80 -17.49 24.87
CA VAL A 56 48.96 -16.63 25.14
C VAL A 56 48.56 -15.50 26.07
N ALA A 57 48.97 -15.61 27.33
CA ALA A 57 48.78 -14.55 28.31
C ALA A 57 49.81 -13.44 28.18
N ASN A 58 49.44 -12.21 28.52
CA ASN A 58 50.29 -11.01 28.46
C ASN A 58 50.81 -10.66 27.05
N ALA A 59 50.12 -11.07 26.00
CA ALA A 59 50.35 -10.54 24.66
C ALA A 59 49.84 -9.10 24.58
N THR A 60 50.53 -8.24 23.83
CA THR A 60 50.07 -6.89 23.53
C THR A 60 49.15 -6.93 22.31
N VAL A 61 47.97 -6.31 22.41
CA VAL A 61 47.01 -6.15 21.31
C VAL A 61 46.79 -4.66 21.10
N ASP A 62 47.34 -4.09 20.04
CA ASP A 62 47.09 -2.69 19.67
C ASP A 62 45.89 -2.63 18.71
N VAL A 63 44.84 -1.91 19.11
CA VAL A 63 43.58 -1.79 18.37
C VAL A 63 43.48 -0.40 17.74
N THR A 64 43.30 -0.36 16.42
CA THR A 64 43.09 0.87 15.65
C THR A 64 41.83 0.76 14.80
N THR A 65 41.22 1.88 14.43
CA THR A 65 40.23 1.87 13.34
C THR A 65 40.95 1.73 12.00
N THR A 66 40.30 1.10 11.02
CA THR A 66 40.85 1.01 9.64
C THR A 66 40.62 2.30 8.84
N ASP A 67 39.56 3.05 9.15
CA ASP A 67 39.32 4.40 8.66
C ASP A 67 39.77 5.44 9.71
N ASP A 68 40.52 6.46 9.26
CA ASP A 68 40.98 7.58 10.08
C ASP A 68 39.83 8.47 10.58
N ASN A 69 38.65 8.37 9.95
CA ASN A 69 37.48 9.18 10.25
C ASN A 69 36.51 8.49 11.22
N ASP A 70 36.70 7.20 11.49
CA ASP A 70 35.93 6.45 12.47
C ASP A 70 36.51 6.64 13.87
N SER A 71 35.64 6.55 14.87
CA SER A 71 36.02 6.67 16.28
C SER A 71 35.48 5.46 17.02
N TYR A 72 36.35 4.82 17.78
CA TYR A 72 35.98 3.70 18.62
C TYR A 72 36.67 3.79 19.97
N ASP A 73 35.88 3.73 21.04
CA ASP A 73 36.35 3.87 22.42
C ASP A 73 37.28 2.74 22.86
N GLY A 74 37.22 1.59 22.18
CA GLY A 74 38.11 0.44 22.41
C GLY A 74 39.49 0.56 21.76
N THR A 75 39.82 1.66 21.08
CA THR A 75 41.14 1.85 20.47
C THR A 75 42.27 1.98 21.49
N GLY A 76 43.47 1.52 21.12
CA GLY A 76 44.70 1.58 21.92
C GLY A 76 45.31 0.22 22.27
N GLU A 77 46.34 0.24 23.12
CA GLU A 77 47.04 -0.97 23.57
C GLU A 77 46.28 -1.69 24.70
N HIS A 78 46.02 -2.98 24.47
CA HIS A 78 45.45 -3.91 25.44
C HIS A 78 46.43 -5.05 25.74
N THR A 79 46.16 -5.79 26.80
CA THR A 79 46.99 -6.93 27.20
C THR A 79 46.11 -8.13 27.49
N THR A 80 46.44 -9.27 26.88
CA THR A 80 45.68 -10.51 27.13
C THR A 80 45.83 -10.97 28.57
N ASP A 81 44.75 -11.51 29.13
CA ASP A 81 44.73 -12.06 30.48
C ASP A 81 45.36 -13.45 30.59
N ASP A 82 45.23 -14.12 31.75
CA ASP A 82 45.77 -15.47 31.98
C ASP A 82 45.15 -16.53 31.05
N ASP A 83 43.98 -16.27 30.47
CA ASP A 83 43.26 -17.13 29.53
C ASP A 83 43.51 -16.72 28.06
N GLY A 84 44.37 -15.72 27.80
CA GLY A 84 44.71 -15.25 26.46
C GLY A 84 43.65 -14.36 25.82
N LEU A 85 42.79 -13.74 26.62
CA LEU A 85 41.64 -12.97 26.16
C LEU A 85 41.83 -11.46 26.38
N VAL A 86 41.24 -10.67 25.49
CA VAL A 86 40.99 -9.23 25.66
C VAL A 86 39.50 -8.99 25.45
N GLU A 87 38.83 -8.42 26.44
CA GLU A 87 37.46 -7.92 26.31
C GLU A 87 37.52 -6.49 25.78
N LEU A 88 36.88 -6.24 24.64
CA LEU A 88 36.73 -4.94 24.03
C LEU A 88 35.37 -4.33 24.41
N PRO A 89 35.24 -2.99 24.47
CA PRO A 89 33.93 -2.37 24.67
C PRO A 89 33.03 -2.58 23.44
N GLU A 90 31.73 -2.74 23.65
CA GLU A 90 30.74 -2.73 22.57
C GLU A 90 30.76 -1.37 21.84
N PRO A 91 30.83 -1.32 20.50
CA PRO A 91 30.79 -0.06 19.76
C PRO A 91 29.35 0.47 19.62
N ASP A 92 29.19 1.79 19.48
CA ASP A 92 27.88 2.44 19.27
C ASP A 92 27.34 2.25 17.84
N SER A 93 28.19 1.82 16.89
CA SER A 93 27.84 1.55 15.49
C SER A 93 28.85 0.58 14.89
N ASP A 94 28.52 -0.03 13.76
CA ASP A 94 29.45 -0.92 13.06
C ASP A 94 30.79 -0.24 12.79
N VAL A 95 31.88 -0.88 13.20
CA VAL A 95 33.23 -0.34 13.05
C VAL A 95 34.23 -1.40 12.57
N ASP A 96 35.00 -1.04 11.56
CA ASP A 96 36.12 -1.84 11.06
C ASP A 96 37.40 -1.51 11.84
N ILE A 97 37.91 -2.51 12.57
CA ILE A 97 39.13 -2.40 13.37
C ILE A 97 40.30 -3.20 12.78
N GLY A 98 41.49 -2.67 12.94
CA GLY A 98 42.76 -3.35 12.75
C GLY A 98 43.38 -3.70 14.10
N LEU A 99 43.97 -4.88 14.19
CA LEU A 99 44.64 -5.39 15.38
C LEU A 99 46.08 -5.76 15.06
N GLU A 100 47.05 -5.14 15.74
CA GLU A 100 48.45 -5.57 15.76
C GLU A 100 48.72 -6.32 17.07
N VAL A 101 48.94 -7.63 16.97
CA VAL A 101 49.18 -8.49 18.14
C VAL A 101 50.65 -8.88 18.21
N THR A 102 51.28 -8.59 19.35
CA THR A 102 52.68 -8.93 19.62
C THR A 102 52.80 -9.78 20.87
N ALA A 103 53.48 -10.92 20.75
CA ALA A 103 53.86 -11.76 21.89
C ALA A 103 55.31 -12.22 21.73
N ASP A 104 56.13 -12.02 22.77
CA ASP A 104 57.57 -12.26 22.75
C ASP A 104 58.29 -11.56 21.57
N ASP A 105 58.71 -12.31 20.55
CA ASP A 105 59.40 -11.82 19.35
C ASP A 105 58.54 -11.98 18.07
N ALA A 106 57.27 -12.39 18.20
CA ALA A 106 56.34 -12.60 17.10
C ALA A 106 55.30 -11.47 17.04
N THR A 107 54.97 -11.05 15.83
CA THR A 107 53.93 -10.05 15.54
C THR A 107 53.03 -10.55 14.43
N THR A 108 51.72 -10.34 14.56
CA THR A 108 50.71 -10.66 13.54
C THR A 108 49.68 -9.54 13.47
N GLU A 109 49.09 -9.35 12.30
CA GLU A 109 48.10 -8.31 12.05
C GLU A 109 46.79 -8.98 11.60
N THR A 110 45.65 -8.51 12.08
CA THR A 110 44.33 -8.98 11.67
C THR A 110 43.34 -7.82 11.60
N GLU A 111 42.31 -7.95 10.79
CA GLU A 111 41.24 -6.96 10.64
C GLU A 111 39.92 -7.66 10.95
N ALA A 112 39.00 -6.96 11.61
CA ALA A 112 37.68 -7.45 11.95
C ALA A 112 36.66 -6.30 11.93
N THR A 113 35.42 -6.62 11.60
CA THR A 113 34.29 -5.71 11.73
C THR A 113 33.58 -6.06 13.03
N LEU A 114 33.41 -5.08 13.92
CA LEU A 114 32.60 -5.24 15.13
C LEU A 114 31.21 -4.66 14.85
N GLU A 115 30.18 -5.46 15.10
CA GLU A 115 28.79 -5.00 14.99
C GLU A 115 28.47 -4.08 16.19
N GLY A 116 27.97 -2.89 15.89
CA GLY A 116 27.57 -1.94 16.92
C GLY A 116 26.30 -2.36 17.63
N ALA A 117 26.02 -1.72 18.76
CA ALA A 117 24.63 -1.64 19.19
C ALA A 117 23.85 -1.00 18.04
N ASP A 118 22.84 -1.70 17.51
CA ASP A 118 21.94 -1.14 16.50
C ASP A 118 21.33 0.15 17.08
N ASP A 119 21.88 1.30 16.72
CA ASP A 119 21.29 2.63 16.93
C ASP A 119 20.26 2.87 15.80
N ASP A 120 19.48 1.82 15.49
CA ASP A 120 18.28 1.89 14.68
C ASP A 120 17.20 2.59 15.54
N GLU A 121 17.45 3.84 15.97
CA GLU A 121 16.38 4.74 16.36
C GLU A 121 15.56 4.97 15.08
N GLU A 122 14.52 4.16 14.87
CA GLU A 122 13.66 4.26 13.70
C GLU A 122 12.98 5.63 13.75
N ALA A 123 13.28 6.45 12.75
CA ALA A 123 12.70 7.78 12.61
C ALA A 123 11.18 7.75 12.80
N PRO A 124 10.59 8.75 13.48
CA PRO A 124 9.16 8.81 13.68
C PRO A 124 8.41 8.73 12.35
N SER A 125 7.34 7.96 12.33
CA SER A 125 6.50 7.74 11.17
C SER A 125 5.02 7.94 11.51
N ILE A 126 4.23 8.24 10.47
CA ILE A 126 2.77 8.28 10.54
C ILE A 126 2.27 7.21 9.56
N GLU A 127 1.38 6.34 10.02
CA GLU A 127 0.67 5.38 9.18
C GLU A 127 -0.82 5.66 9.24
N VAL A 128 -1.51 5.64 8.10
CA VAL A 128 -2.97 5.86 8.04
C VAL A 128 -3.63 4.62 7.49
N ASP A 129 -4.42 3.96 8.33
CA ASP A 129 -5.22 2.79 7.98
C ASP A 129 -6.70 3.17 7.90
N GLN A 130 -7.34 2.74 6.82
CA GLN A 130 -8.78 2.87 6.64
C GLN A 130 -9.43 1.50 6.41
N ASP A 131 -10.35 1.16 7.30
CA ASP A 131 -11.22 -0.03 7.21
C ASP A 131 -12.69 0.42 7.15
N GLY A 132 -13.14 0.78 5.94
CA GLY A 132 -14.46 1.35 5.73
C GLY A 132 -14.63 2.69 6.45
N GLU A 133 -15.55 2.74 7.42
CA GLU A 133 -15.85 3.95 8.22
C GLU A 133 -14.78 4.24 9.26
N ASN A 134 -13.96 3.25 9.62
CA ASN A 134 -12.97 3.39 10.67
C ASN A 134 -11.63 3.83 10.06
N VAL A 135 -11.27 5.09 10.24
CA VAL A 135 -9.96 5.63 9.88
C VAL A 135 -9.12 5.79 11.13
N THR A 136 -7.88 5.32 11.10
CA THR A 136 -6.94 5.43 12.22
C THR A 136 -5.58 5.88 11.71
N ALA A 137 -5.12 7.01 12.22
CA ALA A 137 -3.74 7.46 12.02
C ALA A 137 -2.91 7.04 13.23
N THR A 138 -1.79 6.37 13.00
CA THR A 138 -0.87 5.88 14.03
C THR A 138 0.45 6.62 13.90
N VAL A 139 0.93 7.19 15.01
CA VAL A 139 2.26 7.79 15.10
C VAL A 139 3.15 6.86 15.89
N SER A 140 4.26 6.45 15.30
CA SER A 140 5.22 5.52 15.89
C SER A 140 6.63 6.08 15.85
N ALA A 141 7.45 5.76 16.84
CA ALA A 141 8.90 5.98 16.88
C ALA A 141 9.54 4.72 17.47
N ASP A 142 10.66 4.25 16.92
CA ASP A 142 11.32 3.01 17.37
C ASP A 142 10.41 1.76 17.32
N GLY A 143 9.40 1.78 16.45
CA GLY A 143 8.38 0.73 16.34
C GLY A 143 7.31 0.73 17.44
N ASP A 144 7.32 1.70 18.37
CA ASP A 144 6.35 1.86 19.45
C ASP A 144 5.45 3.09 19.21
N GLY A 145 4.17 3.00 19.57
CA GLY A 145 3.21 4.10 19.42
C GLY A 145 3.48 5.27 20.37
N VAL A 146 3.44 6.49 19.84
CA VAL A 146 3.79 7.73 20.57
C VAL A 146 2.56 8.47 21.08
N ALA A 147 2.30 8.39 22.38
CA ALA A 147 1.16 9.02 23.04
C ALA A 147 1.32 10.53 23.30
N ASP A 148 0.18 11.23 23.50
CA ASP A 148 0.11 12.65 23.86
C ASP A 148 0.81 13.61 22.86
N THR A 149 0.95 13.18 21.61
CA THR A 149 1.59 13.93 20.51
C THR A 149 0.54 14.62 19.66
N ASN A 150 0.85 15.82 19.15
CA ASN A 150 -0.07 16.59 18.31
C ASN A 150 0.12 16.25 16.83
N VAL A 151 -0.92 15.74 16.19
CA VAL A 151 -0.99 15.49 14.75
C VAL A 151 -1.86 16.57 14.13
N THR A 152 -1.32 17.34 13.19
CA THR A 152 -2.06 18.31 12.40
C THR A 152 -2.53 17.63 11.13
N VAL A 153 -3.83 17.69 10.86
CA VAL A 153 -4.49 17.12 9.68
C VAL A 153 -5.02 18.26 8.84
N ASP A 154 -4.59 18.33 7.58
CA ASP A 154 -5.04 19.29 6.58
C ASP A 154 -5.41 18.55 5.28
N THR A 155 -6.26 19.15 4.45
CA THR A 155 -6.50 18.65 3.08
C THR A 155 -5.34 19.08 2.17
N VAL A 156 -4.95 18.20 1.24
CA VAL A 156 -3.91 18.54 0.25
C VAL A 156 -4.42 19.60 -0.74
N ASP A 157 -5.70 19.52 -1.12
CA ASP A 157 -6.37 20.55 -1.92
C ASP A 157 -7.11 21.54 -1.00
N ASP A 158 -6.82 22.83 -1.18
CA ASP A 158 -7.48 23.95 -0.48
C ASP A 158 -8.99 24.04 -0.80
N ASN A 159 -9.43 23.42 -1.91
CA ASN A 159 -10.83 23.40 -2.33
C ASN A 159 -11.64 22.24 -1.71
N ASP A 160 -10.97 21.23 -1.16
CA ASP A 160 -11.62 20.11 -0.49
C ASP A 160 -11.98 20.48 0.95
N SER A 161 -12.96 19.78 1.50
CA SER A 161 -13.44 19.98 2.86
C SER A 161 -13.52 18.63 3.55
N TYR A 162 -12.92 18.52 4.73
CA TYR A 162 -12.93 17.32 5.54
C TYR A 162 -13.25 17.67 6.99
N ALA A 163 -14.07 16.83 7.64
CA ALA A 163 -14.65 17.13 8.96
C ALA A 163 -13.59 17.24 10.06
N ASP A 164 -12.58 16.37 10.01
CA ASP A 164 -11.51 16.27 11.00
C ASP A 164 -10.25 17.07 10.66
N VAL A 165 -10.36 18.13 9.86
CA VAL A 165 -9.25 19.09 9.68
C VAL A 165 -8.94 19.79 11.01
N GLY A 166 -7.66 19.87 11.36
CA GLY A 166 -7.15 20.53 12.56
C GLY A 166 -6.13 19.70 13.31
N THR A 167 -5.86 20.08 14.56
CA THR A 167 -4.89 19.38 15.41
C THR A 167 -5.59 18.39 16.34
N HIS A 168 -5.13 17.14 16.29
CA HIS A 168 -5.56 16.04 17.14
C HIS A 168 -4.43 15.58 18.04
N THR A 169 -4.76 14.94 19.16
CA THR A 169 -3.76 14.40 20.09
C THR A 169 -3.84 12.88 20.07
N THR A 170 -2.71 12.22 19.91
CA THR A 170 -2.62 10.75 19.95
C THR A 170 -2.99 10.20 21.33
N ASP A 171 -3.64 9.05 21.34
CA ASP A 171 -4.01 8.33 22.56
C ASP A 171 -2.83 7.54 23.16
N GLU A 172 -3.08 6.73 24.20
CA GLU A 172 -2.07 5.90 24.87
C GLU A 172 -1.35 4.91 23.93
N ASN A 173 -1.89 4.61 22.75
CA ASN A 173 -1.31 3.71 21.76
C ASN A 173 -0.66 4.47 20.59
N GLY A 174 -0.58 5.79 20.65
CA GLY A 174 -0.08 6.61 19.55
C GLY A 174 -1.08 6.80 18.41
N THR A 175 -2.37 6.56 18.65
CA THR A 175 -3.39 6.59 17.59
C THR A 175 -4.30 7.82 17.66
N VAL A 176 -4.76 8.27 16.50
CA VAL A 176 -5.82 9.26 16.30
C VAL A 176 -6.93 8.59 15.49
N ALA A 177 -8.14 8.56 16.05
CA ALA A 177 -9.33 8.14 15.32
C ALA A 177 -9.85 9.30 14.49
N LEU A 178 -10.01 9.08 13.18
CA LEU A 178 -10.54 10.03 12.23
C LEU A 178 -11.83 9.46 11.61
N GLU A 179 -12.72 10.34 11.13
CA GLU A 179 -13.95 9.98 10.45
C GLU A 179 -13.67 9.77 8.95
N ALA A 180 -14.29 8.77 8.31
CA ALA A 180 -14.19 8.67 6.85
C ALA A 180 -14.87 9.88 6.17
N PRO A 181 -14.39 10.33 4.99
CA PRO A 181 -15.02 11.42 4.25
C PRO A 181 -16.50 11.15 3.94
N ASP A 182 -17.33 12.19 4.10
CA ASP A 182 -18.72 12.19 3.67
C ASP A 182 -18.84 12.30 2.14
N GLY A 183 -19.84 11.63 1.56
CA GLY A 183 -20.20 11.75 0.14
C GLY A 183 -19.69 10.60 -0.71
N ASN A 184 -19.43 10.89 -1.98
CA ASN A 184 -19.10 9.89 -3.02
C ASN A 184 -17.70 10.14 -3.65
N GLU A 185 -16.88 11.00 -3.05
CA GLU A 185 -15.55 11.37 -3.54
C GLU A 185 -14.50 11.06 -2.45
N SER A 186 -13.32 10.62 -2.87
CA SER A 186 -12.17 10.42 -1.97
C SER A 186 -11.52 11.76 -1.65
N VAL A 187 -10.90 11.88 -0.47
CA VAL A 187 -10.18 13.09 -0.04
C VAL A 187 -8.72 12.76 0.22
N GLU A 188 -7.80 13.57 -0.30
CA GLU A 188 -6.37 13.50 0.02
C GLU A 188 -6.03 14.40 1.21
N LEU A 189 -5.41 13.82 2.24
CA LEU A 189 -5.00 14.48 3.47
C LEU A 189 -3.47 14.54 3.59
N ALA A 190 -2.98 15.62 4.19
CA ALA A 190 -1.62 15.75 4.68
C ALA A 190 -1.65 15.77 6.21
N LEU A 191 -0.86 14.89 6.83
CA LEU A 191 -0.72 14.77 8.27
C LEU A 191 0.70 15.21 8.65
N GLU A 192 0.83 16.10 9.62
CA GLU A 192 2.12 16.58 10.13
C GLU A 192 2.19 16.36 11.64
N THR A 193 3.31 15.83 12.13
CA THR A 193 3.58 15.73 13.56
C THR A 193 5.04 16.02 13.87
N THR A 194 5.34 16.29 15.13
CA THR A 194 6.71 16.44 15.64
C THR A 194 6.90 15.56 16.86
N VAL A 195 7.87 14.66 16.79
CA VAL A 195 8.28 13.77 17.88
C VAL A 195 9.76 14.05 18.15
N ASP A 196 10.11 14.33 19.41
CA ASP A 196 11.50 14.60 19.84
C ASP A 196 12.29 15.60 18.97
N ASP A 197 11.65 16.73 18.61
CA ASP A 197 12.18 17.78 17.73
C ASP A 197 12.40 17.36 16.26
N GLU A 198 11.99 16.15 15.87
CA GLU A 198 11.94 15.69 14.48
C GLU A 198 10.52 15.81 13.92
N SER A 199 10.40 16.44 12.75
CA SER A 199 9.12 16.64 12.07
C SER A 199 8.93 15.63 10.96
N VAL A 200 7.76 15.00 10.92
CA VAL A 200 7.37 14.04 9.88
C VAL A 200 6.04 14.45 9.27
N GLU A 201 5.94 14.21 7.97
CA GLU A 201 4.77 14.50 7.14
C GLU A 201 4.37 13.23 6.38
N GLU A 202 3.08 12.92 6.33
CA GLU A 202 2.53 11.79 5.58
C GLU A 202 1.29 12.22 4.80
N THR A 203 1.15 11.72 3.57
CA THR A 203 -0.04 11.97 2.74
C THR A 203 -0.86 10.70 2.58
N ALA A 204 -2.15 10.76 2.85
CA ALA A 204 -3.06 9.61 2.72
C ALA A 204 -4.32 9.98 1.94
N THR A 205 -4.79 9.07 1.08
CA THR A 205 -6.08 9.21 0.39
C THR A 205 -7.12 8.41 1.14
N LEU A 206 -8.15 9.08 1.66
CA LEU A 206 -9.29 8.44 2.31
C LEU A 206 -10.43 8.26 1.32
N GLU A 207 -10.96 7.04 1.25
CA GLU A 207 -12.17 6.71 0.50
C GLU A 207 -13.40 7.15 1.29
N SER A 208 -14.39 7.72 0.61
CA SER A 208 -15.66 8.01 1.26
C SER A 208 -16.41 6.73 1.58
N VAL A 209 -17.13 6.75 2.68
CA VAL A 209 -18.05 5.69 3.05
C VAL A 209 -19.42 5.97 2.48
N ASP A 210 -19.56 5.59 1.21
CA ASP A 210 -20.87 5.53 0.61
C ASP A 210 -21.60 4.30 1.19
N GLU A 211 -22.51 4.53 2.14
CA GLU A 211 -23.45 3.50 2.61
C GLU A 211 -24.43 3.09 1.50
N ASP A 212 -24.49 3.84 0.40
CA ASP A 212 -25.41 3.61 -0.71
C ASP A 212 -24.76 4.04 -2.03
N ALA A 213 -24.03 3.12 -2.67
CA ALA A 213 -23.93 3.09 -4.14
C ALA A 213 -25.30 2.81 -4.78
N GLU A 214 -26.36 3.50 -4.34
CA GLU A 214 -27.71 3.52 -4.89
C GLU A 214 -27.66 4.40 -6.14
N ALA A 215 -27.08 3.85 -7.20
CA ALA A 215 -27.45 4.16 -8.56
C ALA A 215 -27.63 5.67 -8.88
N ASP A 216 -26.53 6.41 -9.02
CA ASP A 216 -26.52 7.88 -9.25
C ASP A 216 -27.32 8.36 -10.48
N ASN A 217 -27.66 7.47 -11.41
CA ASN A 217 -28.47 7.80 -12.57
C ASN A 217 -29.77 6.98 -12.63
N PHE A 218 -30.81 7.58 -13.21
CA PHE A 218 -32.10 6.92 -13.43
C PHE A 218 -31.97 5.56 -14.14
N GLY A 219 -30.98 5.40 -15.02
CA GLY A 219 -30.69 4.13 -15.69
C GLY A 219 -30.17 3.04 -14.74
N SER A 220 -29.28 3.39 -13.80
CA SER A 220 -28.82 2.46 -12.77
C SER A 220 -29.93 2.10 -11.78
N LEU A 221 -30.84 3.03 -11.45
CA LEU A 221 -31.99 2.76 -10.57
C LEU A 221 -32.92 1.73 -11.21
N VAL A 222 -33.22 1.92 -12.51
CA VAL A 222 -34.02 0.97 -13.29
C VAL A 222 -33.29 -0.38 -13.46
N SER A 223 -31.96 -0.37 -13.60
CA SER A 223 -31.15 -1.59 -13.74
C SER A 223 -31.07 -2.39 -12.43
N SER A 224 -30.95 -1.74 -11.27
CA SER A 224 -31.02 -2.41 -9.96
C SER A 224 -32.42 -2.98 -9.75
N PHE A 225 -33.47 -2.18 -9.95
CA PHE A 225 -34.85 -2.66 -9.83
C PHE A 225 -35.11 -3.89 -10.73
N ALA A 226 -34.62 -3.89 -11.97
CA ALA A 226 -34.78 -5.04 -12.88
C ALA A 226 -33.99 -6.29 -12.46
N GLN A 227 -32.92 -6.15 -11.68
CA GLN A 227 -32.14 -7.28 -11.14
C GLN A 227 -32.77 -7.86 -9.87
N ASP A 228 -33.42 -7.02 -9.05
CA ASP A 228 -34.07 -7.39 -7.79
C ASP A 228 -35.60 -7.63 -7.92
N ASP A 229 -36.17 -7.51 -9.12
CA ASP A 229 -37.60 -7.73 -9.36
C ASP A 229 -37.96 -9.24 -9.24
N ASP A 230 -38.40 -9.64 -8.04
CA ASP A 230 -39.01 -10.94 -7.74
C ASP A 230 -40.54 -10.92 -7.98
N SER A 231 -41.06 -10.01 -8.82
CA SER A 231 -42.50 -9.88 -9.00
C SER A 231 -43.09 -11.11 -9.73
N ASP A 232 -44.21 -11.64 -9.23
CA ASP A 232 -44.92 -12.81 -9.81
C ASP A 232 -45.57 -12.52 -11.21
N GLY A 233 -45.22 -11.40 -11.85
CA GLY A 233 -45.79 -10.93 -13.11
C GLY A 233 -44.77 -10.78 -14.25
N PRO A 234 -45.21 -10.35 -15.45
CA PRO A 234 -44.28 -10.05 -16.54
C PRO A 234 -43.33 -8.92 -16.14
N PRO A 235 -42.00 -9.14 -16.10
CA PRO A 235 -41.04 -8.18 -15.54
C PRO A 235 -41.08 -6.83 -16.28
N GLY A 236 -41.41 -6.84 -17.57
CA GLY A 236 -41.55 -5.62 -18.36
C GLY A 236 -42.63 -4.65 -17.86
N LEU A 237 -43.68 -5.12 -17.17
CA LEU A 237 -44.74 -4.26 -16.63
C LEU A 237 -44.33 -3.62 -15.30
N SER A 238 -43.66 -4.38 -14.44
CA SER A 238 -43.13 -3.89 -13.18
C SER A 238 -42.05 -2.84 -13.44
N ILE A 239 -41.13 -3.12 -14.37
CA ILE A 239 -40.07 -2.18 -14.78
C ILE A 239 -40.65 -0.92 -15.43
N ALA A 240 -41.66 -1.04 -16.30
CA ALA A 240 -42.29 0.12 -16.92
C ALA A 240 -43.03 1.00 -15.91
N SER A 241 -43.69 0.39 -14.91
CA SER A 241 -44.36 1.12 -13.84
C SER A 241 -43.35 1.85 -12.96
N PHE A 242 -42.27 1.18 -12.57
CA PHE A 242 -41.17 1.76 -11.81
C PHE A 242 -40.52 2.93 -12.56
N ALA A 243 -40.27 2.78 -13.86
CA ALA A 243 -39.66 3.82 -14.68
C ALA A 243 -40.57 5.05 -14.81
N VAL A 244 -41.89 4.89 -14.91
CA VAL A 244 -42.83 6.02 -14.97
C VAL A 244 -42.92 6.75 -13.64
N GLU A 245 -43.02 6.02 -12.54
CA GLU A 245 -43.14 6.58 -11.18
C GLU A 245 -41.88 7.37 -10.79
N ASN A 246 -40.71 6.90 -11.21
CA ASN A 246 -39.42 7.52 -10.87
C ASN A 246 -38.88 8.44 -11.95
N ASN A 247 -39.66 8.74 -13.01
CA ASN A 247 -39.19 9.60 -14.10
C ASN A 247 -39.11 11.07 -13.64
N PRO A 248 -37.91 11.70 -13.61
CA PRO A 248 -37.75 13.10 -13.20
C PRO A 248 -38.45 14.10 -14.13
N GLY A 249 -38.87 13.67 -15.32
CA GLY A 249 -39.52 14.48 -16.35
C GLY A 249 -41.03 14.72 -16.19
N ASN A 250 -41.65 14.30 -15.07
CA ASN A 250 -43.10 14.39 -14.82
C ASN A 250 -43.93 13.88 -16.01
N ALA A 251 -43.88 12.57 -16.21
CA ALA A 251 -44.49 11.91 -17.34
C ALA A 251 -46.02 12.16 -17.40
N PRO A 252 -46.60 12.34 -18.60
CA PRO A 252 -48.04 12.58 -18.74
C PRO A 252 -48.87 11.36 -18.28
N ASP A 253 -50.15 11.53 -17.94
CA ASP A 253 -51.04 10.49 -17.39
C ASP A 253 -51.18 9.21 -18.23
N HIS A 254 -50.72 9.23 -19.49
CA HIS A 254 -50.71 8.09 -20.41
C HIS A 254 -49.32 7.44 -20.55
N ALA A 255 -48.33 7.90 -19.78
CA ALA A 255 -47.05 7.24 -19.66
C ALA A 255 -47.24 6.02 -18.74
N GLY A 256 -46.96 4.83 -19.28
CA GLY A 256 -47.18 3.58 -18.58
C GLY A 256 -47.53 2.47 -19.56
N PRO A 257 -47.47 1.21 -19.11
CA PRO A 257 -47.97 0.10 -19.91
C PRO A 257 -49.46 0.34 -20.24
N PRO A 258 -49.91 -0.02 -21.45
CA PRO A 258 -51.29 0.21 -21.83
C PRO A 258 -52.27 -0.64 -21.00
N ASP A 259 -53.50 -0.18 -20.82
CA ASP A 259 -54.55 -0.85 -20.02
C ASP A 259 -54.83 -2.31 -20.41
N HIS A 260 -54.44 -2.73 -21.61
CA HIS A 260 -54.61 -4.08 -22.14
C HIS A 260 -53.38 -4.98 -21.91
N ALA A 261 -52.33 -4.48 -21.25
CA ALA A 261 -51.18 -5.27 -20.84
C ALA A 261 -51.45 -6.09 -19.56
N GLY A 262 -52.67 -6.62 -19.42
CA GLY A 262 -53.07 -7.46 -18.29
C GLY A 262 -52.28 -8.77 -18.23
N PRO A 263 -52.31 -9.48 -17.09
CA PRO A 263 -51.50 -10.67 -16.87
C PRO A 263 -51.78 -11.71 -17.96
N SER A 264 -50.75 -12.45 -18.35
CA SER A 264 -50.86 -13.65 -19.18
C SER A 264 -51.82 -14.62 -18.47
N GLY A 265 -53.10 -14.56 -18.80
CA GLY A 265 -54.07 -15.56 -18.38
C GLY A 265 -53.68 -16.86 -19.05
N ASP A 266 -53.33 -17.86 -18.25
CA ASP A 266 -53.47 -19.27 -18.63
C ASP A 266 -54.97 -19.55 -18.85
N ASP A 267 -55.51 -19.12 -20.00
CA ASP A 267 -56.81 -19.54 -20.46
C ASP A 267 -56.77 -19.73 -21.98
N ASP A 268 -57.00 -20.99 -22.36
CA ASP A 268 -57.13 -21.49 -23.72
C ASP A 268 -58.10 -20.65 -24.57
N ASP A 269 -57.75 -20.47 -25.84
CA ASP A 269 -58.60 -20.04 -26.97
C ASP A 269 -59.36 -18.71 -26.80
N ASP A 270 -58.81 -17.63 -27.37
CA ASP A 270 -59.48 -16.83 -28.42
C ASP A 270 -58.47 -15.81 -28.98
N GLY A 271 -58.13 -15.98 -30.27
CA GLY A 271 -56.93 -15.42 -30.89
C GLY A 271 -56.77 -13.90 -30.80
N GLN A 272 -55.58 -13.47 -30.36
CA GLN A 272 -55.00 -12.22 -30.85
C GLN A 272 -54.67 -12.41 -32.34
N GLY A 273 -55.61 -12.03 -33.20
CA GLY A 273 -55.30 -11.75 -34.59
C GLY A 273 -54.25 -10.64 -34.68
N PRO A 274 -53.47 -10.57 -35.78
CA PRO A 274 -52.60 -9.43 -36.01
C PRO A 274 -53.42 -8.13 -35.98
N PRO A 275 -52.82 -6.99 -35.61
CA PRO A 275 -53.54 -5.71 -35.53
C PRO A 275 -54.26 -5.42 -36.84
N ASP A 276 -55.41 -4.72 -36.79
CA ASP A 276 -56.32 -4.35 -37.90
C ASP A 276 -55.66 -3.59 -39.08
N HIS A 277 -54.32 -3.45 -39.08
CA HIS A 277 -53.50 -2.83 -40.12
C HIS A 277 -52.50 -3.78 -40.77
N ALA A 278 -52.47 -5.06 -40.38
CA ALA A 278 -51.88 -6.10 -41.20
C ALA A 278 -52.84 -6.37 -42.37
N GLY A 279 -52.69 -5.59 -43.44
CA GLY A 279 -53.51 -5.71 -44.65
C GLY A 279 -53.53 -7.16 -45.17
N PRO A 280 -54.63 -7.57 -45.82
CA PRO A 280 -54.72 -8.92 -46.37
C PRO A 280 -53.57 -9.13 -47.37
N ALA A 281 -52.96 -10.31 -47.31
CA ALA A 281 -52.17 -10.81 -48.43
C ALA A 281 -53.17 -11.14 -49.55
N ASP A 282 -53.42 -10.17 -50.42
CA ASP A 282 -54.16 -10.42 -51.66
C ASP A 282 -53.19 -11.12 -52.62
N ASP A 283 -53.28 -12.45 -52.60
CA ASP A 283 -52.95 -13.28 -53.74
C ASP A 283 -53.84 -12.87 -54.92
N GLU A 284 -53.17 -12.68 -56.05
CA GLU A 284 -53.62 -12.37 -57.41
C GLU A 284 -54.98 -12.98 -57.78
N ASP A 285 -55.86 -12.20 -58.41
CA ASP A 285 -56.49 -12.58 -59.69
C ASP A 285 -57.33 -11.45 -60.31
N GLU A 286 -57.26 -11.42 -61.63
CA GLU A 286 -57.66 -10.45 -62.65
C GLU A 286 -59.16 -10.06 -62.71
N GLU A 287 -59.46 -8.81 -63.08
CA GLU A 287 -60.09 -8.43 -64.38
C GLU A 287 -60.85 -7.09 -64.30
N ASP A 288 -60.58 -6.28 -65.33
CA ASP A 288 -61.46 -5.34 -66.05
C ASP A 288 -62.09 -4.12 -65.38
N GLY A 289 -61.81 -2.96 -66.00
CA GLY A 289 -62.75 -1.84 -65.98
C GLY A 289 -62.13 -0.49 -66.29
N ASP A 290 -61.81 -0.26 -67.55
CA ASP A 290 -61.46 1.04 -68.13
C ASP A 290 -62.46 2.16 -67.73
N ASP A 291 -61.97 3.34 -67.33
CA ASP A 291 -62.50 4.61 -67.88
C ASP A 291 -61.51 5.77 -67.65
N GLU A 292 -60.90 6.12 -68.77
CA GLU A 292 -60.27 7.34 -69.28
C GLU A 292 -60.41 8.68 -68.54
N SER A 293 -59.45 9.53 -68.92
CA SER A 293 -59.43 10.99 -68.93
C SER A 293 -58.83 11.70 -67.71
N ASP A 294 -57.95 12.68 -67.86
CA ASP A 294 -57.11 13.14 -68.97
C ASP A 294 -56.24 14.27 -68.38
N ASP A 295 -55.06 14.43 -68.95
CA ASP A 295 -54.35 15.69 -69.17
C ASP A 295 -53.73 16.48 -67.98
N ASP A 296 -52.39 16.47 -68.07
CA ASP A 296 -51.50 17.62 -68.15
C ASP A 296 -51.18 18.42 -66.87
N ALA A 297 -49.96 18.87 -66.60
CA ALA A 297 -48.60 18.63 -67.10
C ALA A 297 -47.69 19.52 -66.22
N GLU A 298 -46.43 19.11 -66.07
CA GLU A 298 -45.23 19.87 -65.70
C GLU A 298 -45.17 20.61 -64.33
N ASP A 299 -44.18 20.28 -63.49
CA ASP A 299 -42.86 20.97 -63.51
C ASP A 299 -41.89 20.26 -62.55
N ASP A 300 -41.00 19.49 -63.16
CA ASP A 300 -39.56 19.35 -62.97
C ASP A 300 -38.82 19.88 -61.72
N GLU A 301 -37.75 19.12 -61.44
CA GLU A 301 -36.47 19.46 -60.78
C GLU A 301 -36.29 19.21 -59.27
N ASP A 302 -35.74 18.02 -58.97
CA ASP A 302 -34.41 17.80 -58.37
C ASP A 302 -33.94 18.80 -57.28
N ASP A 303 -33.69 18.30 -56.06
CA ASP A 303 -32.32 18.03 -55.58
C ASP A 303 -32.23 17.85 -54.04
N ASP A 304 -31.35 16.90 -53.70
CA ASP A 304 -30.42 16.91 -52.56
C ASP A 304 -30.93 16.80 -51.12
N ASP A 305 -30.95 15.54 -50.70
CA ASP A 305 -30.35 14.99 -49.48
C ASP A 305 -29.23 15.87 -48.85
N SER A 306 -29.53 16.53 -47.73
CA SER A 306 -28.55 16.90 -46.69
C SER A 306 -29.24 17.45 -45.43
N GLY A 307 -29.85 16.57 -44.64
CA GLY A 307 -30.27 16.89 -43.28
C GLY A 307 -29.07 17.04 -42.36
N GLY A 308 -28.49 18.25 -42.28
CA GLY A 308 -27.47 18.60 -41.29
C GLY A 308 -28.01 18.51 -39.84
N PRO A 309 -27.15 18.24 -38.85
CA PRO A 309 -27.57 18.10 -37.46
C PRO A 309 -28.08 19.43 -36.88
N PRO A 310 -29.05 19.40 -35.95
CA PRO A 310 -29.73 20.59 -35.45
C PRO A 310 -28.85 21.46 -34.55
N ASP A 311 -28.89 22.77 -34.82
CA ASP A 311 -28.28 23.83 -34.02
C ASP A 311 -28.98 23.96 -32.65
N HIS A 312 -28.34 23.48 -31.59
CA HIS A 312 -28.60 23.93 -30.21
C HIS A 312 -27.49 23.47 -29.26
N ALA A 313 -26.30 24.03 -29.45
CA ALA A 313 -25.35 24.25 -28.37
C ALA A 313 -25.06 25.76 -28.34
N GLY A 314 -25.78 26.46 -27.45
CA GLY A 314 -25.46 27.84 -27.09
C GLY A 314 -24.46 27.87 -25.92
N PRO A 315 -23.72 28.99 -25.78
CA PRO A 315 -22.58 29.16 -24.88
C PRO A 315 -22.94 29.22 -23.39
#